data_AF-A0A3N2KN18-F1
#
_entry.id   AF-A0A3N2KN18-F1
#
_cell.length_a   1.000
_cell.length_b   1.000
_cell.length_c   1.000
_cell.angle_alpha   90.00
_cell.angle_beta   90.00
_cell.angle_gamma   90.00
#
_symmetry.space_group_name_H-M   'P 1'
#
loop_
_entity.id
_entity.type
_entity.pdbx_description
1 polymer ?
#
loop_
_entity_poly.entity_id
_entity_poly.type
_entity_poly.pdbx_seq_one_letter_code
_entity_poly.pdbx_strand_id
1 'polypeptide(L)'
;MSSNIEIKKKCRWCGSEFIARKTSTEYCSHRCSGLAYKERRRQSRLESYQQEYGHQQSGRAEVATQEFLTPTQAAKLLGVCHMTIYNYINQGVVKVWKLKRKTLIRRADIDALFDILRVEQVTAAKVPIPITEFYTSKEVQEKYSISNSGLYEIAKREKWPKTQQRGKTLWSRKHVDAYFAKQQPGEEISEWYTAAEIQARYGMTLSAIYCLVSKEAIPKKKVGAATFYSKYHFDLAKGAVEPKEPEYYTYPEAMEKYGLTRDQLHHYLKYYNITRVKKGKYTHILRSELDNLLKSPEI
;
A
#
# COMPACT_ATOMS: atom_id res chain seq x y z
N MET A 1 -51.89 56.82 -23.70
CA MET A 1 -51.78 57.09 -25.14
C MET A 1 -50.86 56.06 -25.77
N SER A 2 -51.38 55.10 -26.53
CA SER A 2 -50.52 54.20 -27.31
C SER A 2 -50.34 54.84 -28.68
N SER A 3 -49.19 55.45 -28.91
CA SER A 3 -48.83 55.92 -30.24
C SER A 3 -48.65 54.68 -31.12
N ASN A 4 -49.48 54.57 -32.15
CA ASN A 4 -49.51 53.44 -33.09
C ASN A 4 -48.35 53.60 -34.09
N ILE A 5 -47.12 53.59 -33.58
CA ILE A 5 -45.91 53.84 -34.36
C ILE A 5 -45.57 52.54 -35.10
N GLU A 6 -45.56 52.60 -36.42
CA GLU A 6 -45.11 51.49 -37.27
C GLU A 6 -43.77 51.84 -37.91
N ILE A 7 -42.72 51.11 -37.49
CA ILE A 7 -41.34 51.34 -37.96
C ILE A 7 -40.90 50.14 -38.77
N LYS A 8 -40.56 50.33 -40.05
CA LYS A 8 -39.93 49.28 -40.86
C LYS A 8 -38.47 49.09 -40.42
N LYS A 9 -38.11 47.88 -39.98
CA LYS A 9 -36.77 47.50 -39.50
C LYS A 9 -36.31 46.19 -40.12
N LYS A 10 -34.99 45.95 -40.13
CA LYS A 10 -34.40 44.65 -40.47
C LYS A 10 -34.12 43.84 -39.21
N CYS A 11 -34.47 42.56 -39.22
CA CYS A 11 -34.22 41.64 -38.11
C CYS A 11 -32.72 41.40 -37.93
N ARG A 12 -32.19 41.57 -36.72
CA ARG A 12 -30.76 41.37 -36.42
C ARG A 12 -30.29 39.91 -36.58
N TRP A 13 -31.21 38.94 -36.59
CA TRP A 13 -30.88 37.52 -36.74
C TRP A 13 -30.99 37.02 -38.18
N CYS A 14 -32.15 37.19 -38.83
CA CYS A 14 -32.41 36.66 -40.17
C CYS A 14 -32.32 37.70 -41.29
N GLY A 15 -32.11 38.98 -40.97
CA GLY A 15 -31.99 40.07 -41.96
C GLY A 15 -33.30 40.50 -42.64
N SER A 16 -34.41 39.79 -42.42
CA SER A 16 -35.70 40.09 -43.05
C SER A 16 -36.29 41.41 -42.55
N GLU A 17 -36.96 42.14 -43.44
CA GLU A 17 -37.70 43.36 -43.09
C GLU A 17 -39.00 43.00 -42.34
N PHE A 18 -39.30 43.76 -41.29
CA PHE A 18 -40.51 43.60 -40.49
C PHE A 18 -41.00 44.95 -39.93
N ILE A 19 -42.27 45.02 -39.58
CA ILE A 19 -42.89 46.21 -38.99
C ILE A 19 -42.83 46.08 -37.46
N ALA A 20 -42.06 46.95 -36.83
CA ALA A 20 -41.93 47.03 -35.38
C ALA A 20 -42.86 48.09 -34.80
N ARG A 21 -43.53 47.76 -33.69
CA ARG A 21 -44.35 48.72 -32.92
C ARG A 21 -43.59 49.41 -31.79
N LYS A 22 -42.36 48.98 -31.50
CA LYS A 22 -41.48 49.55 -30.47
C LYS A 22 -40.10 49.83 -31.05
N THR A 23 -39.47 50.91 -30.59
CA THR A 23 -38.08 51.27 -30.92
C THR A 23 -37.07 50.25 -30.38
N SER A 24 -37.39 49.53 -29.31
CA SER A 24 -36.53 48.47 -28.74
C SER A 24 -36.64 47.11 -29.42
N THR A 25 -37.60 46.89 -30.33
CA THR A 25 -37.73 45.59 -31.01
C THR A 25 -36.64 45.45 -32.07
N GLU A 26 -35.80 44.43 -31.91
CA GLU A 26 -34.65 44.12 -32.79
C GLU A 26 -34.88 42.89 -33.70
N TYR A 27 -35.90 42.07 -33.41
CA TYR A 27 -36.13 40.78 -34.08
C TYR A 27 -37.56 40.69 -34.63
N CYS A 28 -37.72 40.03 -35.78
CA CYS A 28 -39.02 39.87 -36.45
C CYS A 28 -39.97 38.88 -35.75
N SER A 29 -39.45 37.98 -34.91
CA SER A 29 -40.23 36.94 -34.23
C SER A 29 -39.55 36.45 -32.95
N HIS A 30 -40.33 35.81 -32.07
CA HIS A 30 -39.81 35.15 -30.86
C HIS A 30 -38.79 34.05 -31.18
N ARG A 31 -38.92 33.39 -32.34
CA ARG A 31 -37.93 32.41 -32.81
C ARG A 31 -36.57 33.07 -33.05
N CYS A 32 -36.54 34.21 -33.75
CA CYS A 32 -35.30 34.94 -34.04
C CYS A 32 -34.66 35.51 -32.77
N SER A 33 -35.44 36.04 -31.83
CA SER A 33 -34.91 36.51 -30.54
C SER A 33 -34.36 35.36 -29.69
N GLY A 34 -35.03 34.21 -29.66
CA GLY A 34 -34.58 33.03 -28.93
C GLY A 34 -33.28 32.44 -29.49
N LEU A 35 -33.11 32.43 -30.82
CA LEU A 35 -31.86 31.99 -31.46
C LEU A 35 -30.71 32.97 -31.17
N ALA A 36 -30.96 34.28 -31.30
CA ALA A 36 -29.97 35.31 -30.97
C ALA A 36 -29.53 35.26 -29.48
N TYR A 37 -30.47 34.98 -28.57
CA TYR A 37 -30.17 34.79 -27.15
C TYR A 37 -29.27 33.57 -26.91
N LYS A 38 -29.57 32.42 -27.54
CA LYS A 38 -28.76 31.20 -27.42
C LYS A 38 -27.36 31.40 -27.99
N GLU A 39 -27.23 32.08 -29.13
CA GLU A 39 -25.93 32.38 -29.74
C GLU A 39 -25.09 33.30 -28.86
N ARG A 40 -25.67 34.37 -28.31
CA ARG A 40 -24.98 35.26 -27.36
C ARG A 40 -24.49 34.51 -26.12
N ARG A 41 -25.31 33.58 -25.58
CA ARG A 41 -24.91 32.72 -24.45
C ARG A 41 -23.79 31.75 -24.83
N ARG A 42 -23.76 31.25 -26.06
CA ARG A 42 -22.67 30.40 -26.57
C ARG A 42 -21.37 31.19 -26.72
N GLN A 43 -21.43 32.38 -27.32
CA GLN A 43 -20.27 33.26 -27.49
C GLN A 43 -19.67 33.68 -26.14
N SER A 44 -20.50 34.09 -25.19
CA SER A 44 -20.03 34.44 -23.84
C SER A 44 -19.33 33.28 -23.11
N ARG A 45 -19.78 32.02 -23.33
CA ARG A 45 -19.10 30.84 -22.78
C ARG A 45 -17.77 30.54 -23.48
N LEU A 46 -17.70 30.76 -24.79
CA LEU A 46 -16.45 30.59 -25.55
C LEU A 46 -15.43 31.66 -25.17
N GLU A 47 -15.85 32.91 -25.00
CA GLU A 47 -15.00 34.00 -24.54
C GLU A 47 -14.47 33.77 -23.13
N SER A 48 -15.31 33.31 -22.19
CA SER A 48 -14.84 32.98 -20.83
C SER A 48 -13.79 31.87 -20.85
N TYR A 49 -14.00 30.83 -21.66
CA TYR A 49 -13.03 29.75 -21.82
C TYR A 49 -11.73 30.23 -22.47
N GLN A 50 -11.81 31.06 -23.51
CA GLN A 50 -10.64 31.63 -24.17
C GLN A 50 -9.84 32.55 -23.23
N GLN A 51 -10.50 33.33 -22.38
CA GLN A 51 -9.84 34.15 -21.36
C GLN A 51 -9.12 33.27 -20.33
N GLU A 52 -9.78 32.23 -19.81
CA GLU A 52 -9.16 31.26 -18.89
C GLU A 52 -7.94 30.56 -19.51
N TYR A 53 -8.05 30.11 -20.77
CA TYR A 53 -6.96 29.45 -21.49
C TYR A 53 -5.81 30.41 -21.83
N GLY A 54 -6.13 31.67 -22.18
CA GLY A 54 -5.15 32.71 -22.45
C GLY A 54 -4.29 33.03 -21.22
N HIS A 55 -4.91 33.15 -20.05
CA HIS A 55 -4.18 33.36 -18.78
C HIS A 55 -3.28 32.16 -18.40
N GLN A 56 -3.67 30.94 -18.78
CA GLN A 56 -2.84 29.75 -18.56
C GLN A 56 -1.59 29.72 -19.46
N GLN A 57 -1.67 30.22 -20.69
CA GLN A 57 -0.53 30.29 -21.62
C GLN A 57 0.40 31.47 -21.32
N SER A 58 -0.12 32.68 -21.06
CA SER A 58 0.73 33.86 -20.80
C SER A 58 1.53 33.72 -19.50
N GLY A 59 0.92 33.16 -18.45
CA GLY A 59 1.58 32.98 -17.16
C GLY A 59 2.78 32.02 -17.19
N ARG A 60 2.91 31.15 -18.21
CA ARG A 60 4.08 30.28 -18.38
C ARG A 60 5.25 31.01 -19.06
N ALA A 61 4.96 31.85 -20.05
CA ALA A 61 5.99 32.59 -20.79
C ALA A 61 6.62 33.69 -19.92
N GLU A 62 5.84 34.38 -19.09
CA GLU A 62 6.34 35.44 -18.20
C GLU A 62 7.19 34.90 -17.03
N VAL A 63 6.91 33.68 -16.56
CA VAL A 63 7.69 33.06 -15.48
C VAL A 63 9.06 32.59 -15.99
N ALA A 64 9.20 32.30 -17.29
CA ALA A 64 10.45 31.85 -17.87
C ALA A 64 11.49 32.97 -18.06
N THR A 65 11.11 34.25 -17.96
CA THR A 65 12.04 35.38 -18.10
C THR A 65 12.46 36.02 -16.78
N GLN A 66 11.81 35.64 -15.66
CA GLN A 66 12.11 36.19 -14.34
C GLN A 66 13.37 35.55 -13.73
N GLU A 67 14.32 36.38 -13.29
CA GLU A 67 15.54 35.94 -12.60
C GLU A 67 15.28 35.43 -11.18
N PHE A 68 14.27 36.02 -10.52
CA PHE A 68 13.85 35.66 -9.16
C PHE A 68 12.46 35.04 -9.20
N LEU A 69 12.36 33.84 -8.67
CA LEU A 69 11.15 33.02 -8.68
C LEU A 69 10.66 32.82 -7.25
N THR A 70 9.35 32.88 -7.07
CA THR A 70 8.72 32.36 -5.85
C THR A 70 8.76 30.83 -5.84
N PRO A 71 8.72 30.17 -4.66
CA PRO A 71 8.67 28.70 -4.59
C PRO A 71 7.58 28.08 -5.48
N THR A 72 6.42 28.73 -5.58
CA THR A 72 5.31 28.31 -6.44
C THR A 72 5.63 28.42 -7.92
N GLN A 73 6.32 29.48 -8.34
CA GLN A 73 6.76 29.66 -9.73
C GLN A 73 7.89 28.68 -10.09
N ALA A 74 8.85 28.48 -9.19
CA ALA A 74 9.90 27.47 -9.33
C ALA A 74 9.32 26.07 -9.52
N ALA A 75 8.32 25.70 -8.71
CA ALA A 75 7.63 24.42 -8.84
C ALA A 75 6.95 24.24 -10.21
N LYS A 76 6.29 25.29 -10.72
CA LYS A 76 5.69 25.30 -12.06
C LYS A 76 6.72 25.17 -13.18
N LEU A 77 7.90 25.77 -13.01
CA LEU A 77 9.00 25.70 -13.98
C LEU A 77 9.57 24.29 -14.06
N LEU A 78 9.79 23.64 -12.91
CA LEU A 78 10.32 22.28 -12.85
C LEU A 78 9.27 21.18 -13.09
N GLY A 79 7.98 21.53 -13.09
CA GLY A 79 6.89 20.55 -13.19
C GLY A 79 6.72 19.70 -11.92
N VAL A 80 7.17 20.19 -10.76
CA VAL A 80 7.09 19.48 -9.47
C VAL A 80 6.05 20.12 -8.54
N CYS A 81 5.69 19.43 -7.45
CA CYS A 81 4.85 20.00 -6.41
C CYS A 81 5.59 21.11 -5.65
N HIS A 82 4.91 22.19 -5.28
CA HIS A 82 5.50 23.29 -4.48
C HIS A 82 6.06 22.80 -3.14
N MET A 83 5.48 21.73 -2.58
CA MET A 83 6.00 21.07 -1.37
C MET A 83 7.40 20.51 -1.57
N THR A 84 7.71 19.98 -2.76
CA THR A 84 9.04 19.47 -3.10
C THR A 84 10.09 20.58 -3.02
N ILE A 85 9.77 21.77 -3.52
CA ILE A 85 10.64 22.94 -3.39
C ILE A 85 10.83 23.31 -1.92
N TYR A 86 9.77 23.37 -1.12
CA TYR A 86 9.89 23.66 0.32
C TYR A 86 10.72 22.63 1.07
N ASN A 87 10.66 21.34 0.69
CA ASN A 87 11.51 20.30 1.27
C ASN A 87 12.99 20.60 1.00
N TYR A 88 13.36 20.96 -0.23
CA TYR A 88 14.74 21.34 -0.56
C TYR A 88 15.20 22.61 0.16
N ILE A 89 14.30 23.58 0.37
CA ILE A 89 14.58 24.79 1.17
C ILE A 89 14.82 24.43 2.65
N ASN A 90 13.98 23.56 3.22
CA ASN A 90 14.08 23.14 4.62
C ASN A 90 15.31 22.25 4.88
N GLN A 91 15.73 21.47 3.89
CA GLN A 91 16.98 20.70 3.91
C GLN A 91 18.23 21.58 3.69
N GLY A 92 18.05 22.86 3.34
CA GLY A 92 19.17 23.78 3.10
C GLY A 92 19.91 23.55 1.79
N VAL A 93 19.34 22.77 0.86
CA VAL A 93 19.95 22.45 -0.45
C VAL A 93 19.89 23.65 -1.39
N VAL A 94 18.77 24.38 -1.37
CA VAL A 94 18.54 25.56 -2.22
C VAL A 94 18.74 26.83 -1.41
N LYS A 95 19.52 27.78 -1.94
CA LYS A 95 19.70 29.11 -1.35
C LYS A 95 18.47 29.98 -1.62
N VAL A 96 18.05 30.70 -0.59
CA VAL A 96 16.77 31.42 -0.60
C VAL A 96 16.89 32.76 0.10
N TRP A 97 16.23 33.78 -0.48
CA TRP A 97 16.07 35.10 0.12
C TRP A 97 14.69 35.21 0.75
N LYS A 98 14.65 35.22 2.09
CA LYS A 98 13.43 35.42 2.87
C LYS A 98 13.17 36.92 3.05
N LEU A 99 12.17 37.44 2.35
CA LEU A 99 11.53 38.72 2.66
C LEU A 99 10.40 38.48 3.67
N LYS A 100 9.92 39.52 4.36
CA LYS A 100 8.91 39.42 5.43
C LYS A 100 7.76 38.43 5.14
N ARG A 101 7.08 38.59 4.01
CA ARG A 101 5.95 37.73 3.58
C ARG A 101 6.24 36.90 2.34
N LYS A 102 7.42 37.04 1.73
CA LYS A 102 7.73 36.44 0.43
C LYS A 102 9.09 35.76 0.46
N THR A 103 9.17 34.66 -0.25
CA THR A 103 10.37 33.87 -0.40
C THR A 103 10.77 33.93 -1.86
N LEU A 104 12.01 34.31 -2.16
CA LEU A 104 12.55 34.40 -3.51
C LEU A 104 13.73 33.45 -3.67
N ILE A 105 13.79 32.79 -4.82
CA ILE A 105 14.82 31.84 -5.22
C ILE A 105 15.40 32.36 -6.53
N ARG A 106 16.73 32.43 -6.66
CA ARG A 106 17.36 32.74 -7.95
C ARG A 106 17.25 31.53 -8.85
N ARG A 107 17.03 31.77 -10.14
CA ARG A 107 17.01 30.69 -11.13
C ARG A 107 18.29 29.86 -11.14
N ALA A 108 19.45 30.51 -11.03
CA ALA A 108 20.74 29.83 -10.98
C ALA A 108 20.86 28.80 -9.83
N ASP A 109 20.26 29.08 -8.66
CA ASP A 109 20.26 28.14 -7.54
C ASP A 109 19.33 26.94 -7.77
N ILE A 110 18.31 27.10 -8.62
CA ILE A 110 17.43 26.01 -9.06
C ILE A 110 18.14 25.15 -10.11
N ASP A 111 18.83 25.77 -11.06
CA ASP A 111 19.57 25.04 -12.09
C ASP A 111 20.72 24.24 -11.44
N ALA A 112 21.41 24.82 -10.44
CA ALA A 112 22.43 24.14 -9.64
C ALA A 112 21.88 22.93 -8.85
N LEU A 113 20.57 22.86 -8.61
CA LEU A 113 19.93 21.67 -8.00
C LEU A 113 20.17 20.44 -8.88
N PHE A 114 20.10 20.58 -10.20
CA PHE A 114 20.34 19.47 -11.13
C PHE A 114 21.80 19.03 -11.20
N ASP A 115 22.75 19.93 -10.91
CA ASP A 115 24.17 19.59 -10.81
C ASP A 115 24.48 18.82 -9.52
N ILE A 116 23.81 19.17 -8.41
CA ILE A 116 23.95 18.50 -7.11
C ILE A 116 23.24 17.13 -7.12
N LEU A 117 22.05 17.07 -7.71
CA LEU A 117 21.30 15.83 -7.87
C LEU A 117 21.96 14.97 -8.93
N ARG A 118 22.90 14.12 -8.51
CA ARG A 118 23.47 13.09 -9.37
C ARG A 118 22.34 12.36 -10.09
N VAL A 119 22.44 12.25 -11.41
CA VAL A 119 21.54 11.43 -12.22
C VAL A 119 21.64 9.99 -11.71
N GLU A 120 20.70 9.58 -10.86
CA GLU A 120 20.52 8.17 -10.58
C GLU A 120 20.04 7.55 -11.89
N GLN A 121 20.92 6.80 -12.55
CA GLN A 121 20.49 5.92 -13.62
C GLN A 121 19.39 5.05 -13.03
N VAL A 122 18.18 5.14 -13.58
CA VAL A 122 17.03 4.32 -13.17
C VAL A 122 17.56 2.91 -13.04
N THR A 123 17.62 2.41 -11.80
CA THR A 123 18.14 1.07 -11.53
C THR A 123 17.43 0.12 -12.48
N ALA A 124 18.19 -0.52 -13.37
CA ALA A 124 17.63 -1.40 -14.38
C ALA A 124 16.67 -2.36 -13.67
N ALA A 125 15.43 -2.43 -14.16
CA ALA A 125 14.39 -3.25 -13.56
C ALA A 125 14.98 -4.62 -13.22
N LYS A 126 14.91 -5.03 -11.94
CA LYS A 126 15.49 -6.29 -11.46
C LYS A 126 15.11 -7.40 -12.42
N VAL A 127 16.09 -7.92 -13.17
CA VAL A 127 15.86 -9.04 -14.09
C VAL A 127 15.32 -10.19 -13.23
N PRO A 128 14.13 -10.74 -13.55
CA PRO A 128 13.58 -11.83 -12.76
C PRO A 128 14.55 -13.01 -12.80
N ILE A 129 14.93 -13.51 -11.62
CA ILE A 129 15.81 -14.67 -11.49
C ILE A 129 15.13 -15.84 -12.22
N PRO A 130 15.79 -16.49 -13.19
CA PRO A 130 15.17 -17.60 -13.92
C PRO A 130 14.87 -18.74 -12.96
N ILE A 131 13.62 -19.22 -12.99
CA ILE A 131 13.18 -20.36 -12.19
C ILE A 131 13.67 -21.62 -12.92
N THR A 132 14.68 -22.29 -12.37
CA THR A 132 15.29 -23.51 -12.94
C THR A 132 14.67 -24.79 -12.40
N GLU A 133 14.14 -24.78 -11.18
CA GLU A 133 13.64 -25.97 -10.50
C GLU A 133 12.12 -26.00 -10.42
N PHE A 134 11.54 -27.08 -10.92
CA PHE A 134 10.10 -27.32 -10.92
C PHE A 134 9.75 -28.69 -10.34
N TYR A 135 8.63 -28.77 -9.62
CA TYR A 135 7.98 -30.04 -9.27
C TYR A 135 6.85 -30.35 -10.26
N THR A 136 6.62 -31.62 -10.53
CA THR A 136 5.37 -32.04 -11.16
C THR A 136 4.21 -32.05 -10.16
N SER A 137 2.98 -31.85 -10.65
CA SER A 137 1.78 -31.96 -9.81
C SER A 137 1.69 -33.25 -8.99
N LYS A 138 2.17 -34.39 -9.52
CA LYS A 138 2.20 -35.67 -8.79
C LYS A 138 3.21 -35.68 -7.65
N GLU A 139 4.42 -35.19 -7.88
CA GLU A 139 5.47 -35.07 -6.84
C GLU A 139 5.00 -34.20 -5.67
N VAL A 140 4.28 -33.11 -5.94
CA VAL A 140 3.74 -32.25 -4.86
C VAL A 140 2.64 -32.98 -4.07
N GLN A 141 1.80 -33.78 -4.75
CA GLN A 141 0.76 -34.57 -4.07
C GLN A 141 1.37 -35.64 -3.16
N GLU A 142 2.40 -36.35 -3.62
CA GLU A 142 3.09 -37.39 -2.85
C GLU A 142 3.87 -36.78 -1.68
N LYS A 143 4.64 -35.73 -1.92
CA LYS A 143 5.50 -35.09 -0.90
C LYS A 143 4.69 -34.44 0.22
N TYR A 144 3.56 -33.80 -0.10
CA TYR A 144 2.77 -33.05 0.86
C TYR A 144 1.42 -33.68 1.22
N SER A 145 1.07 -34.84 0.64
CA SER A 145 -0.19 -35.54 0.87
C SER A 145 -1.44 -34.67 0.66
N ILE A 146 -1.46 -33.89 -0.43
CA ILE A 146 -2.54 -32.95 -0.77
C ILE A 146 -3.34 -33.46 -1.96
N SER A 147 -4.65 -33.18 -1.98
CA SER A 147 -5.49 -33.50 -3.15
C SER A 147 -5.11 -32.65 -4.36
N ASN A 148 -5.27 -33.20 -5.56
CA ASN A 148 -4.99 -32.47 -6.79
C ASN A 148 -5.77 -31.14 -6.88
N SER A 149 -7.06 -31.14 -6.51
CA SER A 149 -7.89 -29.94 -6.46
C SER A 149 -7.33 -28.88 -5.50
N GLY A 150 -6.91 -29.28 -4.30
CA GLY A 150 -6.33 -28.38 -3.30
C GLY A 150 -5.03 -27.73 -3.79
N LEU A 151 -4.19 -28.49 -4.50
CA LEU A 151 -2.96 -27.94 -5.11
C LEU A 151 -3.27 -26.80 -6.09
N TYR A 152 -4.26 -26.98 -6.97
CA TYR A 152 -4.63 -25.95 -7.95
C TYR A 152 -5.27 -24.71 -7.30
N GLU A 153 -6.08 -24.89 -6.25
CA GLU A 153 -6.67 -23.78 -5.49
C GLU A 153 -5.60 -22.95 -4.77
N ILE A 154 -4.64 -23.61 -4.12
CA ILE A 154 -3.51 -22.96 -3.46
C ILE A 154 -2.67 -22.21 -4.48
N ALA A 155 -2.30 -22.85 -5.59
CA ALA A 155 -1.49 -22.23 -6.63
C ALA A 155 -2.19 -21.00 -7.26
N LYS A 156 -3.52 -21.02 -7.39
CA LYS A 156 -4.31 -19.88 -7.87
C LYS A 156 -4.33 -18.73 -6.85
N ARG A 157 -4.47 -19.02 -5.55
CA ARG A 157 -4.48 -18.02 -4.48
C ARG A 157 -3.13 -17.33 -4.32
N GLU A 158 -2.06 -18.12 -4.31
CA GLU A 158 -0.68 -17.65 -4.11
C GLU A 158 0.03 -17.21 -5.40
N LYS A 159 -0.64 -17.35 -6.56
CA LYS A 159 -0.13 -16.99 -7.90
C LYS A 159 1.21 -17.67 -8.24
N TRP A 160 1.30 -18.99 -8.01
CA TRP A 160 2.53 -19.72 -8.34
C TRP A 160 2.80 -19.76 -9.85
N PRO A 161 4.04 -19.49 -10.28
CA PRO A 161 4.44 -19.68 -11.66
C PRO A 161 4.22 -21.13 -12.10
N LYS A 162 3.48 -21.32 -13.19
CA LYS A 162 3.22 -22.63 -13.80
C LYS A 162 3.83 -22.70 -15.20
N THR A 163 4.46 -23.82 -15.50
CA THR A 163 4.95 -24.15 -16.84
C THR A 163 4.28 -25.46 -17.26
N GLN A 164 3.91 -25.59 -18.53
CA GLN A 164 3.39 -26.86 -19.06
C GLN A 164 4.45 -27.49 -19.94
N GLN A 165 4.87 -28.72 -19.64
CA GLN A 165 5.76 -29.50 -20.49
C GLN A 165 5.13 -30.87 -20.74
N ARG A 166 4.97 -31.23 -22.02
CA ARG A 166 4.45 -32.54 -22.47
C ARG A 166 3.15 -32.96 -21.75
N GLY A 167 2.20 -32.03 -21.61
CA GLY A 167 0.90 -32.28 -20.96
C GLY A 167 0.93 -32.37 -19.42
N LYS A 168 2.09 -32.21 -18.78
CA LYS A 168 2.22 -32.14 -17.31
C LYS A 168 2.37 -30.69 -16.86
N THR A 169 1.65 -30.31 -15.81
CA THR A 169 1.81 -29.01 -15.14
C THR A 169 2.99 -29.09 -14.16
N LEU A 170 3.93 -28.17 -14.34
CA LEU A 170 5.12 -27.96 -13.53
C LEU A 170 4.95 -26.70 -12.67
N TRP A 171 5.33 -26.79 -11.41
CA TRP A 171 5.23 -25.72 -10.41
C TRP A 171 6.61 -25.36 -9.89
N SER A 172 6.89 -24.08 -9.67
CA SER A 172 8.19 -23.67 -9.11
C SER A 172 8.43 -24.27 -7.73
N ARG A 173 9.56 -24.97 -7.58
CA ARG A 173 9.96 -25.63 -6.32
C ARG A 173 10.05 -24.66 -5.14
N LYS A 174 10.65 -23.48 -5.37
CA LYS A 174 10.81 -22.44 -4.34
C LYS A 174 9.47 -21.96 -3.78
N HIS A 175 8.48 -21.74 -4.64
CA HIS A 175 7.17 -21.27 -4.20
C HIS A 175 6.38 -22.33 -3.44
N VAL A 176 6.48 -23.60 -3.88
CA VAL A 176 5.86 -24.74 -3.21
C VAL A 176 6.48 -24.95 -1.83
N ASP A 177 7.80 -25.08 -1.75
CA ASP A 177 8.51 -25.36 -0.49
C ASP A 177 8.31 -24.20 0.51
N ALA A 178 8.39 -22.93 0.07
CA ALA A 178 8.19 -21.76 0.92
C ALA A 178 6.76 -21.66 1.49
N TYR A 179 5.75 -22.07 0.72
CA TYR A 179 4.37 -22.07 1.19
C TYR A 179 4.16 -23.12 2.28
N PHE A 180 4.67 -24.33 2.08
CA PHE A 180 4.52 -25.39 3.06
C PHE A 180 5.36 -25.15 4.31
N ALA A 181 6.55 -24.55 4.19
CA ALA A 181 7.35 -24.14 5.34
C ALA A 181 6.59 -23.15 6.25
N LYS A 182 5.83 -22.21 5.68
CA LYS A 182 4.98 -21.29 6.46
C LYS A 182 3.81 -21.97 7.18
N GLN A 183 3.37 -23.14 6.71
CA GLN A 183 2.22 -23.86 7.27
C GLN A 183 2.61 -24.98 8.24
N GLN A 184 3.89 -25.36 8.28
CA GLN A 184 4.33 -26.33 9.27
C GLN A 184 4.17 -25.72 10.67
N PRO A 185 3.45 -26.41 11.58
CA PRO A 185 3.43 -25.99 12.98
C PRO A 185 4.88 -25.98 13.48
N GLY A 186 5.23 -24.97 14.29
CA GLY A 186 6.56 -24.90 14.89
C GLY A 186 6.88 -26.23 15.59
N GLU A 187 8.13 -26.67 15.49
CA GLU A 187 8.65 -27.96 16.01
C GLU A 187 8.39 -28.19 17.51
N GLU A 188 7.91 -27.18 18.21
CA GLU A 188 7.55 -27.18 19.63
C GLU A 188 6.29 -28.03 19.93
N ILE A 189 5.48 -28.39 18.93
CA ILE A 189 4.27 -29.22 19.12
C ILE A 189 4.58 -30.71 18.88
N SER A 190 5.06 -31.36 19.93
CA SER A 190 5.40 -32.80 19.93
C SER A 190 4.17 -33.71 19.88
N GLU A 191 3.06 -33.32 20.52
CA GLU A 191 1.91 -34.20 20.70
C GLU A 191 0.62 -33.70 20.06
N TRP A 192 -0.07 -34.62 19.38
CA TRP A 192 -1.30 -34.36 18.65
C TRP A 192 -2.44 -35.29 19.10
N TYR A 193 -3.66 -34.79 19.22
CA TYR A 193 -4.88 -35.59 19.33
C TYR A 193 -5.57 -35.75 17.98
N THR A 194 -6.23 -36.89 17.80
CA THR A 194 -7.28 -37.03 16.78
C THR A 194 -8.62 -36.48 17.28
N ALA A 195 -9.51 -36.11 16.35
CA ALA A 195 -10.87 -35.69 16.72
C ALA A 195 -11.59 -36.76 17.57
N ALA A 196 -11.41 -38.04 17.25
CA ALA A 196 -12.01 -39.16 17.99
C ALA A 196 -11.46 -39.30 19.42
N GLU A 197 -10.15 -39.13 19.60
CA GLU A 197 -9.53 -39.12 20.94
C GLU A 197 -10.06 -37.98 21.82
N ILE A 198 -10.27 -36.80 21.24
CA ILE A 198 -10.86 -35.66 21.95
C ILE A 198 -12.30 -35.96 22.37
N GLN A 199 -13.09 -36.60 21.49
CA GLN A 199 -14.46 -37.00 21.83
C GLN A 199 -14.47 -37.98 23.01
N ALA A 200 -13.58 -38.98 22.99
CA ALA A 200 -13.48 -39.97 24.06
C ALA A 200 -12.99 -39.36 25.39
N ARG A 201 -12.01 -38.46 25.34
CA ARG A 201 -11.39 -37.87 26.54
C ARG A 201 -12.22 -36.77 27.19
N TYR A 202 -12.83 -35.91 26.39
CA TYR A 202 -13.55 -34.71 26.88
C TYR A 202 -15.07 -34.81 26.74
N GLY A 203 -15.60 -35.91 26.19
CA GLY A 203 -17.05 -36.11 25.99
C GLY A 203 -17.69 -35.07 25.06
N MET A 204 -16.91 -34.43 24.20
CA MET A 204 -17.41 -33.34 23.35
C MET A 204 -17.95 -33.85 22.01
N THR A 205 -18.89 -33.10 21.43
CA THR A 205 -19.34 -33.35 20.06
C THR A 205 -18.31 -32.84 19.05
N LEU A 206 -18.25 -33.44 17.85
CA LEU A 206 -17.36 -32.98 16.76
C LEU A 206 -17.53 -31.48 16.47
N SER A 207 -18.77 -30.99 16.47
CA SER A 207 -19.06 -29.56 16.25
C SER A 207 -18.45 -28.69 17.35
N ALA A 208 -18.54 -29.10 18.62
CA ALA A 208 -17.94 -28.34 19.72
C ALA A 208 -16.41 -28.30 19.62
N ILE A 209 -15.79 -29.40 19.18
CA ILE A 209 -14.34 -29.46 18.92
C ILE A 209 -13.96 -28.45 17.83
N TYR A 210 -14.68 -28.43 16.70
CA TYR A 210 -14.38 -27.51 15.59
C TYR A 210 -14.59 -26.04 15.96
N CYS A 211 -15.67 -25.73 16.69
CA CYS A 211 -15.92 -24.38 17.18
C CYS A 211 -14.80 -23.91 18.13
N LEU A 212 -14.37 -24.77 19.06
CA LEU A 212 -13.31 -24.44 20.01
C LEU A 212 -11.96 -24.27 19.32
N VAL A 213 -11.60 -25.16 18.39
CA VAL A 213 -10.38 -25.03 17.58
C VAL A 213 -10.37 -23.72 16.77
N SER A 214 -11.51 -23.34 16.20
CA SER A 214 -11.61 -22.08 15.44
C SER A 214 -11.56 -20.86 16.34
N LYS A 215 -12.16 -20.92 17.53
CA LYS A 215 -12.21 -19.80 18.49
C LYS A 215 -10.85 -19.52 19.11
N GLU A 216 -10.15 -20.58 19.53
CA GLU A 216 -8.84 -20.49 20.20
C GLU A 216 -7.66 -20.56 19.22
N ALA A 217 -7.94 -20.57 17.91
CA ALA A 217 -6.94 -20.66 16.84
C ALA A 217 -5.91 -21.80 17.04
N ILE A 218 -6.38 -22.98 17.48
CA ILE A 218 -5.51 -24.11 17.83
C ILE A 218 -4.77 -24.62 16.58
N PRO A 219 -3.43 -24.78 16.65
CA PRO A 219 -2.66 -25.36 15.56
C PRO A 219 -3.21 -26.72 15.15
N LYS A 220 -3.46 -26.89 13.84
CA LYS A 220 -3.98 -28.13 13.26
C LYS A 220 -3.07 -28.61 12.14
N LYS A 221 -2.85 -29.92 12.08
CA LYS A 221 -2.11 -30.59 11.01
C LYS A 221 -3.06 -31.54 10.29
N LYS A 222 -3.04 -31.52 8.96
CA LYS A 222 -3.77 -32.48 8.15
C LYS A 222 -2.80 -33.52 7.61
N VAL A 223 -3.03 -34.79 7.93
CA VAL A 223 -2.26 -35.91 7.38
C VAL A 223 -3.28 -36.87 6.75
N GLY A 224 -3.32 -36.89 5.41
CA GLY A 224 -4.33 -37.62 4.65
C GLY A 224 -5.75 -37.10 4.90
N ALA A 225 -6.66 -38.01 5.28
CA ALA A 225 -8.06 -37.69 5.59
C ALA A 225 -8.27 -37.23 7.04
N ALA A 226 -7.33 -37.54 7.95
CA ALA A 226 -7.45 -37.22 9.37
C ALA A 226 -6.89 -35.82 9.68
N THR A 227 -7.59 -35.11 10.58
CA THR A 227 -7.13 -33.83 11.14
C THR A 227 -6.68 -34.04 12.57
N PHE A 228 -5.48 -33.56 12.85
CA PHE A 228 -4.82 -33.63 14.14
C PHE A 228 -4.77 -32.24 14.77
N TYR A 229 -5.00 -32.17 16.07
CA TYR A 229 -4.96 -30.93 16.86
C TYR A 229 -3.88 -31.03 17.92
N SER A 230 -3.18 -29.93 18.20
CA SER A 230 -2.17 -29.90 19.27
C SER A 230 -2.79 -30.27 20.61
N LYS A 231 -2.22 -31.26 21.33
CA LYS A 231 -2.71 -31.64 22.66
C LYS A 231 -2.59 -30.50 23.66
N TYR A 232 -1.42 -29.87 23.69
CA TYR A 232 -1.11 -28.79 24.63
C TYR A 232 -2.08 -27.61 24.52
N HIS A 233 -2.27 -27.09 23.30
CA HIS A 233 -3.17 -25.95 23.08
C HIS A 233 -4.64 -26.33 23.31
N PHE A 234 -5.01 -27.57 23.03
CA PHE A 234 -6.37 -28.05 23.28
C PHE A 234 -6.67 -28.21 24.78
N ASP A 235 -5.72 -28.76 25.53
CA ASP A 235 -5.85 -28.97 26.97
C ASP A 235 -5.81 -27.62 27.72
N LEU A 236 -5.01 -26.66 27.23
CA LEU A 236 -5.01 -25.27 27.68
C LEU A 236 -6.38 -24.60 27.46
N ALA A 237 -6.95 -24.73 26.26
CA ALA A 237 -8.27 -24.16 25.94
C ALA A 237 -9.41 -24.76 26.77
N LYS A 238 -9.26 -26.00 27.24
CA LYS A 238 -10.20 -26.66 28.14
C LYS A 238 -9.93 -26.37 29.63
N GLY A 239 -8.85 -25.68 29.96
CA GLY A 239 -8.43 -25.41 31.34
C GLY A 239 -7.90 -26.64 32.09
N ALA A 240 -7.53 -27.71 31.36
CA ALA A 240 -7.00 -28.94 31.94
C ALA A 240 -5.49 -28.86 32.25
N VAL A 241 -4.80 -27.86 31.68
CA VAL A 241 -3.37 -27.59 31.87
C VAL A 241 -3.21 -26.10 32.15
N GLU A 242 -2.45 -25.75 33.20
CA GLU A 242 -2.09 -24.36 33.48
C GLU A 242 -1.19 -23.81 32.35
N PRO A 243 -1.35 -22.53 31.94
CA PRO A 243 -0.48 -21.93 30.94
C PRO A 243 0.97 -22.12 31.36
N LYS A 244 1.81 -22.62 30.46
CA LYS A 244 3.25 -22.76 30.73
C LYS A 244 3.74 -21.37 31.08
N GLU A 245 4.18 -21.16 32.33
CA GLU A 245 4.61 -19.85 32.76
C GLU A 245 5.69 -19.36 31.77
N PRO A 246 5.59 -18.12 31.28
CA PRO A 246 6.61 -17.57 30.40
C PRO A 246 7.95 -17.73 31.10
N GLU A 247 8.81 -18.58 30.55
CA GLU A 247 10.10 -18.81 31.15
C GLU A 247 10.92 -17.53 30.97
N TYR A 248 11.57 -17.07 32.03
CA TYR A 248 12.44 -15.90 32.00
C TYR A 248 13.89 -16.30 32.29
N TYR A 249 14.84 -15.61 31.67
CA TYR A 249 16.23 -15.61 32.12
C TYR A 249 16.47 -14.47 33.10
N THR A 250 17.25 -14.74 34.13
CA THR A 250 17.95 -13.67 34.85
C THR A 250 19.15 -13.19 34.02
N TYR A 251 19.63 -11.97 34.28
CA TYR A 251 20.84 -11.45 33.63
C TYR A 251 22.05 -12.40 33.71
N PRO A 252 22.41 -12.98 34.88
CA PRO A 252 23.54 -13.92 34.94
C PRO A 252 23.29 -15.20 34.13
N GLU A 253 22.09 -15.79 34.18
CA GLU A 253 21.75 -16.96 33.36
C GLU A 253 21.85 -16.68 31.86
N ALA A 254 21.40 -15.51 31.41
CA ALA A 254 21.51 -15.10 30.00
C ALA A 254 22.96 -14.88 29.56
N MET A 255 23.81 -14.34 30.45
CA MET A 255 25.24 -14.15 30.19
C MET A 255 25.97 -15.49 30.05
N GLU A 256 25.68 -16.45 30.93
CA GLU A 256 26.28 -17.79 30.89
C GLU A 256 25.85 -18.58 29.65
N LYS A 257 24.56 -18.56 29.30
CA LYS A 257 24.02 -19.32 28.15
C LYS A 257 24.59 -18.85 26.81
N TYR A 258 24.74 -17.53 26.63
CA TYR A 258 25.12 -16.93 25.34
C TYR A 258 26.57 -16.42 25.30
N GLY A 259 27.33 -16.54 26.39
CA GLY A 259 28.70 -16.03 26.48
C GLY A 259 28.81 -14.51 26.27
N LEU A 260 27.73 -13.75 26.52
CA LEU A 260 27.67 -12.31 26.30
C LEU A 260 28.07 -11.54 27.56
N THR A 261 28.74 -10.40 27.38
CA THR A 261 28.97 -9.47 28.48
C THR A 261 27.67 -8.75 28.87
N ARG A 262 27.61 -8.26 30.11
CA ARG A 262 26.45 -7.51 30.63
C ARG A 262 26.07 -6.32 29.72
N ASP A 263 27.06 -5.62 29.19
CA ASP A 263 26.84 -4.44 28.34
C ASP A 263 26.35 -4.83 26.94
N GLN A 264 26.86 -5.93 26.38
CA GLN A 264 26.35 -6.48 25.12
C GLN A 264 24.88 -6.91 25.27
N LEU A 265 24.56 -7.63 26.35
CA LEU A 265 23.19 -8.03 26.64
C LEU A 265 22.28 -6.79 26.80
N HIS A 266 22.72 -5.77 27.54
CA HIS A 266 21.95 -4.53 27.69
C HIS A 266 21.75 -3.78 26.37
N HIS A 267 22.77 -3.76 25.50
CA HIS A 267 22.67 -3.19 24.16
C HIS A 267 21.60 -3.91 23.32
N TYR A 268 21.64 -5.25 23.27
CA TYR A 268 20.66 -6.04 22.52
C TYR A 268 19.24 -5.86 23.04
N LEU A 269 19.05 -5.88 24.37
CA LEU A 269 17.75 -5.65 24.99
C LEU A 269 17.17 -4.27 24.63
N LYS A 270 18.02 -3.23 24.58
CA LYS A 270 17.61 -1.86 24.25
C LYS A 270 17.36 -1.68 22.76
N TYR A 271 18.18 -2.28 21.90
CA TYR A 271 18.09 -2.09 20.45
C TYR A 271 16.91 -2.85 19.83
N TYR A 272 16.67 -4.08 20.30
CA TYR A 272 15.61 -4.95 19.79
C TYR A 272 14.32 -4.94 20.61
N ASN A 273 14.23 -4.09 21.64
CA ASN A 273 13.05 -3.90 22.50
C ASN A 273 12.49 -5.22 23.09
N ILE A 274 13.37 -6.08 23.58
CA ILE A 274 12.98 -7.36 24.21
C ILE A 274 12.19 -7.10 25.50
N THR A 275 11.13 -7.86 25.70
CA THR A 275 10.25 -7.77 26.88
C THR A 275 11.00 -8.13 28.17
N ARG A 276 10.83 -7.25 29.18
CA ARG A 276 11.49 -7.38 30.48
C ARG A 276 10.52 -7.10 31.62
N VAL A 277 10.51 -7.98 32.61
CA VAL A 277 9.68 -7.85 33.81
C VAL A 277 10.61 -7.71 35.02
N LYS A 278 10.39 -6.68 35.85
CA LYS A 278 11.09 -6.56 37.12
C LYS A 278 10.34 -7.37 38.18
N LYS A 279 10.98 -8.39 38.76
CA LYS A 279 10.48 -9.10 39.95
C LYS A 279 11.47 -8.84 41.09
N GLY A 280 11.11 -7.91 41.98
CA GLY A 280 11.97 -7.48 43.09
C GLY A 280 13.26 -6.81 42.61
N LYS A 281 14.42 -7.30 43.10
CA LYS A 281 15.76 -6.78 42.78
C LYS A 281 16.23 -7.17 41.37
N TYR A 282 15.69 -8.25 40.81
CA TYR A 282 16.16 -8.83 39.55
C TYR A 282 15.26 -8.42 38.37
N THR A 283 15.90 -8.22 37.22
CA THR A 283 15.20 -8.02 35.95
C THR A 283 15.20 -9.34 35.20
N HIS A 284 14.01 -9.80 34.85
CA HIS A 284 13.75 -11.03 34.13
C HIS A 284 13.51 -10.72 32.65
N ILE A 285 14.22 -11.41 31.78
CA ILE A 285 14.18 -11.27 30.31
C ILE A 285 13.40 -12.45 29.75
N LEU A 286 12.47 -12.24 28.82
CA LEU A 286 11.70 -13.34 28.24
C LEU A 286 12.61 -14.29 27.43
N ARG A 287 12.62 -15.59 27.76
CA ARG A 287 13.53 -16.57 27.14
C ARG A 287 13.30 -16.70 25.64
N SER A 288 12.04 -16.80 25.20
CA SER A 288 11.69 -17.04 23.80
C SER A 288 12.16 -15.93 22.85
N GLU A 289 12.04 -14.67 23.28
CA GLU A 289 12.49 -13.51 22.48
C GLU A 289 14.02 -13.41 22.43
N LEU A 290 14.70 -13.62 23.55
CA LEU A 290 16.17 -13.59 23.60
C LEU A 290 16.76 -14.75 22.77
N ASP A 291 16.17 -15.95 22.89
CA ASP A 291 16.59 -17.13 22.16
C ASP A 291 16.39 -16.96 20.65
N ASN A 292 15.24 -16.44 20.21
CA ASN A 292 15.01 -16.20 18.78
C ASN A 292 15.94 -15.13 18.19
N LEU A 293 16.36 -14.15 19.00
CA LEU A 293 17.28 -13.11 18.58
C LEU A 293 18.73 -13.60 18.47
N LEU A 294 19.13 -14.50 19.38
CA LEU A 294 20.48 -15.03 19.46
C LEU A 294 20.64 -16.42 18.81
N LYS A 295 19.56 -17.00 18.26
CA LYS A 295 19.64 -18.18 17.39
C LYS A 295 20.62 -17.88 16.26
N SER A 296 21.69 -18.67 16.20
CA SER A 296 22.64 -18.59 15.10
C SER A 296 21.88 -18.80 13.78
N PRO A 297 22.17 -18.04 12.71
CA PRO A 297 21.67 -18.39 11.40
C PRO A 297 22.14 -19.82 11.09
N GLU A 298 21.21 -20.73 10.81
CA GLU A 298 21.54 -22.03 10.22
C GLU A 298 22.26 -21.74 8.89
N ILE A 299 23.55 -22.10 8.84
CA ILE A 299 24.38 -22.07 7.61
C ILE A 299 24.17 -23.39 6.88
#